data_AF-A0A1W0WEY5-F1
#
_entry.id   AF-A0A1W0WEY5-F1
#
_cell.length_a   1.000
_cell.length_b   1.000
_cell.length_c   1.000
_cell.angle_alpha   90.00
_cell.angle_beta   90.00
_cell.angle_gamma   90.00
#
_symmetry.space_group_name_H-M   'P 1'
#
loop_
_entity.id
_entity.type
_entity.pdbx_description
1 polymer ?
#
loop_
_entity_poly.entity_id
_entity_poly.type
_entity_poly.pdbx_seq_one_letter_code
_entity_poly.pdbx_strand_id
1 'polypeptide(L)'
;MSNTEIPNWRPATLPDSRTLEGRFVRLEKLLPARHGDSLWAAVQGPGSNPNLFHFMLSGGPFADRSAFDVWLEQRAVRAES
;
A
#
# COMPACT_ATOMS: atom_id res chain seq x y z
N MET A 1 -6.02 38.86 8.22
CA MET A 1 -6.52 37.49 8.44
C MET A 1 -6.06 37.06 9.81
N SER A 2 -6.98 36.79 10.74
CA SER A 2 -6.65 36.41 12.11
C SER A 2 -6.13 34.97 12.11
N ASN A 3 -4.90 34.75 12.59
CA ASN A 3 -4.33 33.42 12.76
C ASN A 3 -4.94 32.79 14.02
N THR A 4 -5.96 31.96 13.85
CA THR A 4 -6.59 31.24 14.97
C THR A 4 -5.66 30.10 15.40
N GLU A 5 -4.91 30.29 16.48
CA GLU A 5 -4.11 29.23 17.10
C GLU A 5 -5.02 28.13 17.67
N ILE A 6 -4.65 26.85 17.45
CA ILE A 6 -5.34 25.69 18.02
C ILE A 6 -4.67 25.35 19.37
N PRO A 7 -5.36 25.54 20.51
CA PRO A 7 -4.76 25.25 21.81
C PRO A 7 -4.35 23.78 21.92
N ASN A 8 -3.14 23.53 22.45
CA ASN A 8 -2.60 22.19 22.72
C ASN A 8 -2.43 21.27 21.49
N TRP A 9 -2.34 21.83 20.29
CA TRP A 9 -2.00 21.05 19.10
C TRP A 9 -0.64 20.35 19.28
N ARG A 10 -0.57 19.07 18.89
CA ARG A 10 0.66 18.27 18.84
C ARG A 10 0.72 17.49 17.53
N PRO A 11 1.92 17.24 16.98
CA PRO A 11 2.07 16.36 15.81
C PRO A 11 1.52 14.96 16.09
N ALA A 12 1.02 14.31 15.04
CA ALA A 12 0.65 12.90 15.11
C ALA A 12 1.89 12.01 15.19
N THR A 13 1.73 10.82 15.77
CA THR A 13 2.76 9.78 15.75
C THR A 13 2.91 9.21 14.34
N LEU A 14 4.14 8.96 13.91
CA LEU A 14 4.40 8.27 12.64
C LEU A 14 3.87 6.83 12.68
N PRO A 15 3.51 6.25 11.52
CA PRO A 15 3.13 4.84 11.45
C PRO A 15 4.26 3.92 11.93
N ASP A 16 3.91 2.87 12.66
CA ASP A 16 4.83 1.78 13.02
C ASP A 16 4.55 0.52 12.18
N SER A 17 5.36 -0.53 12.36
CA SER A 17 5.30 -1.77 11.55
C SER A 17 4.34 -2.83 12.09
N ARG A 18 3.52 -2.50 13.09
CA ARG A 18 2.66 -3.47 13.78
C ARG A 18 1.54 -3.97 12.87
N THR A 19 1.15 -5.22 13.10
CA THR A 19 -0.09 -5.74 12.49
C THR A 19 -1.30 -5.12 13.19
N LEU A 20 -2.29 -4.71 12.40
CA LEU A 20 -3.58 -4.20 12.89
C LEU A 20 -4.65 -5.26 12.68
N GLU A 21 -5.20 -5.77 13.78
CA GLU A 21 -6.26 -6.77 13.78
C GLU A 21 -7.62 -6.08 13.86
N GLY A 22 -8.43 -6.22 12.82
CA GLY A 22 -9.81 -5.75 12.76
C GLY A 22 -10.81 -6.90 12.88
N ARG A 23 -12.10 -6.56 12.89
CA ARG A 23 -13.18 -7.56 12.94
C ARG A 23 -13.25 -8.43 11.68
N PHE A 24 -12.91 -7.88 10.52
CA PHE A 24 -13.06 -8.52 9.21
C PHE A 24 -11.78 -8.56 8.40
N VAL A 25 -10.79 -7.73 8.75
CA VAL A 25 -9.58 -7.53 7.98
C VAL A 25 -8.40 -7.42 8.94
N ARG A 26 -7.28 -7.97 8.49
CA ARG A 26 -5.98 -7.84 9.14
C ARG A 26 -5.05 -7.07 8.22
N LEU A 27 -4.43 -6.01 8.73
CA LEU A 27 -3.46 -5.20 7.98
C LEU A 27 -2.06 -5.54 8.47
N GLU A 28 -1.22 -6.04 7.57
CA GLU A 28 0.20 -6.30 7.82
C GLU A 28 1.06 -5.23 7.14
N LYS A 29 2.25 -4.96 7.69
CA LYS A 29 3.31 -4.26 6.94
C LYS A 29 3.62 -5.05 5.68
N LEU A 30 3.69 -4.36 4.54
CA LEU A 30 3.96 -4.98 3.25
C LEU A 30 5.35 -5.65 3.24
N LEU A 31 5.38 -6.94 2.92
CA LEU A 31 6.58 -7.76 2.79
C LEU A 31 6.53 -8.48 1.43
N PRO A 32 7.25 -7.99 0.40
CA PRO A 32 7.17 -8.53 -0.96
C PRO A 32 7.38 -10.06 -1.02
N ALA A 33 8.38 -10.56 -0.28
CA ALA A 33 8.69 -11.99 -0.21
C ALA A 33 7.53 -12.86 0.37
N ARG A 34 6.65 -12.27 1.18
CA ARG A 34 5.53 -12.98 1.81
C ARG A 34 4.21 -12.75 1.09
N HIS A 35 4.01 -11.55 0.54
CA HIS A 35 2.70 -11.11 0.02
C HIS A 35 2.64 -11.06 -1.50
N GLY A 36 3.77 -11.09 -2.20
CA GLY A 36 3.86 -10.84 -3.64
C GLY A 36 2.98 -11.76 -4.48
N ASP A 37 3.01 -13.08 -4.21
CA ASP A 37 2.22 -14.04 -4.99
C ASP A 37 0.71 -13.83 -4.85
N SER A 38 0.22 -13.68 -3.61
CA SER A 38 -1.20 -13.48 -3.34
C SER A 38 -1.69 -12.12 -3.88
N LEU A 39 -0.85 -11.08 -3.78
CA LEU A 39 -1.18 -9.77 -4.34
C LEU A 39 -1.21 -9.82 -5.87
N TRP A 40 -0.23 -10.48 -6.50
CA TRP A 40 -0.22 -10.68 -7.95
C TRP A 40 -1.48 -11.38 -8.42
N ALA A 41 -1.86 -12.49 -7.78
CA ALA A 41 -3.07 -13.24 -8.10
C ALA A 41 -4.33 -12.36 -8.02
N ALA A 42 -4.41 -11.48 -7.02
CA ALA A 42 -5.55 -10.59 -6.83
C ALA A 42 -5.61 -9.46 -7.87
N VAL A 43 -4.45 -8.92 -8.30
CA VAL A 43 -4.41 -7.69 -9.12
C VAL A 43 -4.17 -7.90 -10.61
N GLN A 44 -3.53 -9.01 -11.00
CA GLN A 44 -3.24 -9.38 -12.39
C GLN A 44 -3.32 -10.90 -12.68
N GLY A 45 -3.69 -11.71 -11.70
CA GLY A 45 -3.91 -13.14 -11.90
C GLY A 45 -5.16 -13.46 -12.71
N PRO A 46 -5.40 -14.75 -13.01
CA PRO A 46 -6.63 -15.21 -13.64
C PRO A 46 -7.87 -14.74 -12.88
N GLY A 47 -8.82 -14.11 -13.57
CA GLY A 47 -10.04 -13.57 -12.96
C GLY A 47 -9.89 -12.19 -12.31
N SER A 48 -8.70 -11.59 -12.36
CA SER A 48 -8.51 -10.19 -11.96
C SER A 48 -9.28 -9.24 -12.89
N ASN A 49 -9.69 -8.10 -12.35
CA ASN A 49 -10.39 -7.09 -13.12
C ASN A 49 -9.38 -6.34 -14.02
N PRO A 50 -9.51 -6.37 -15.36
CA PRO A 50 -8.57 -5.69 -16.26
C PRO A 50 -8.55 -4.16 -16.09
N ASN A 51 -9.61 -3.59 -15.52
CA ASN A 51 -9.72 -2.15 -15.25
C ASN A 51 -9.29 -1.74 -13.85
N LEU A 52 -8.71 -2.65 -13.05
CA LEU A 52 -8.36 -2.40 -11.65
C LEU A 52 -7.49 -1.13 -11.48
N PHE A 53 -6.59 -0.89 -12.42
CA PHE A 53 -5.64 0.22 -12.39
C PHE A 53 -6.06 1.44 -13.20
N HIS A 54 -7.28 1.48 -13.76
CA HIS A 54 -7.75 2.55 -14.65
C HIS A 54 -7.50 3.96 -14.08
N PHE A 55 -7.67 4.13 -12.77
CA PHE A 55 -7.52 5.42 -12.08
C PHE A 55 -6.23 5.56 -11.27
N MET A 56 -5.26 4.65 -11.43
CA MET A 56 -3.99 4.66 -10.71
C MET A 56 -2.84 5.00 -11.66
N LEU A 57 -2.48 6.29 -11.75
CA LEU A 57 -1.41 6.79 -12.64
C LEU A 57 0.00 6.28 -12.31
N SER A 58 0.20 5.62 -11.16
CA SER A 58 1.51 5.13 -10.71
C SER A 58 1.55 3.63 -10.42
N GLY A 59 0.55 2.85 -10.86
CA GLY A 59 0.60 1.40 -10.72
C GLY A 59 -0.24 0.70 -11.76
N GLY A 60 0.32 -0.37 -12.33
CA GLY A 60 -0.34 -1.28 -13.24
C GLY A 60 -0.96 -0.68 -14.52
N PRO A 61 -1.52 -1.53 -15.40
CA PRO A 61 -1.25 -2.97 -15.47
C PRO A 61 0.25 -3.23 -15.70
N PHE A 62 0.77 -4.32 -15.14
CA PHE A 62 2.20 -4.63 -15.23
C PHE A 62 2.46 -5.50 -16.45
N ALA A 63 3.58 -5.26 -17.14
CA ALA A 63 3.95 -6.07 -18.30
C ALA A 63 4.13 -7.55 -17.94
N ASP A 64 4.68 -7.83 -16.76
CA ASP A 64 4.91 -9.16 -16.24
C ASP A 64 5.02 -9.14 -14.71
N ARG A 65 5.30 -10.31 -14.13
CA ARG A 65 5.50 -10.48 -12.70
C ARG A 65 6.71 -9.72 -12.16
N SER A 66 7.81 -9.65 -12.91
CA SER A 66 9.03 -8.95 -12.47
C SER A 66 8.80 -7.45 -12.36
N ALA A 67 8.05 -6.85 -13.30
CA ALA A 67 7.67 -5.44 -13.25
C ALA A 67 6.79 -5.13 -12.03
N PHE A 68 5.92 -6.05 -11.64
CA PHE A 68 5.13 -5.95 -10.41
C PHE A 68 6.00 -6.06 -9.15
N ASP A 69 6.94 -7.01 -9.10
CA ASP A 69 7.79 -7.21 -7.93
C ASP A 69 8.66 -5.97 -7.66
N VAL A 70 9.26 -5.37 -8.69
CA VAL A 70 10.00 -4.10 -8.57
C VAL A 70 9.10 -2.97 -8.04
N TRP A 71 7.87 -2.87 -8.56
CA TRP A 71 6.89 -1.88 -8.12
C TRP A 71 6.46 -2.08 -6.66
N LEU A 72 6.39 -3.34 -6.21
CA LEU A 72 6.01 -3.73 -4.86
C LEU A 72 7.13 -3.44 -3.86
N GLU A 73 8.38 -3.74 -4.23
CA GLU A 73 9.57 -3.46 -3.42
C GLU A 73 9.71 -1.95 -3.12
N GLN A 74 9.54 -1.10 -4.14
CA GLN A 74 9.59 0.36 -3.96
C GLN A 74 8.56 0.86 -2.94
N ARG A 75 7.43 0.18 -2.79
CA ARG A 75 6.37 0.52 -1.83
C ARG A 75 6.61 -0.05 -0.45
N ALA A 76 7.25 -1.21 -0.36
CA ALA A 76 7.65 -1.78 0.92
C ALA A 76 8.65 -0.87 1.66
N VAL A 77 9.59 -0.25 0.91
CA VAL A 77 10.59 0.68 1.45
C VAL A 77 9.98 2.03 1.84
N ARG A 78 8.99 2.55 1.10
CA ARG A 78 8.33 3.83 1.43
C ARG A 78 7.56 3.82 2.76
N ALA A 79 7.28 2.65 3.32
CA ALA A 79 6.70 2.50 4.65
C ALA A 79 7.75 2.60 5.78
N GLU A 80 8.95 3.11 5.50
CA GLU A 80 10.10 3.23 6.42
C GLU A 80 10.59 4.67 6.58
N SER A 81 9.69 5.65 6.66
CA SER A 81 10.05 7.06 6.85
C SER A 81 9.23 7.73 7.94
#